data_AF-A0A2G4G232-F1
#
_entry.id   AF-A0A2G4G232-F1
#
_cell.length_a   1.000
_cell.length_b   1.000
_cell.length_c   1.000
_cell.angle_alpha   90.00
_cell.angle_beta   90.00
_cell.angle_gamma   90.00
#
_symmetry.space_group_name_H-M   'P 1'
#
loop_
_entity.id
_entity.type
_entity.pdbx_description
1 polymer ?
#
loop_
_entity_poly.entity_id
_entity_poly.type
_entity_poly.pdbx_seq_one_letter_code
_entity_poly.pdbx_strand_id
1 'polypeptide(L)'
;MSNKPPPHPVSPQGPALLSAAASLRQLLDSLSREQRRNQELLASLAYALRSFTNLGRFLELVPLVAARLVEAEGALLVVFHEDGRLWREYLQATPAEPCAELV
;
A
#
# COMPACT_ATOMS: atom_id res chain seq x y z
N MET A 1 -3.07 -71.14 -1.66
CA MET A 1 -2.35 -69.87 -1.92
C MET A 1 -3.40 -68.80 -2.14
N SER A 2 -3.68 -67.97 -1.12
CA SER A 2 -4.79 -67.00 -1.14
C SER A 2 -4.25 -65.64 -1.61
N ASN A 3 -4.70 -65.19 -2.78
CA ASN A 3 -4.22 -63.96 -3.40
C ASN A 3 -5.05 -62.77 -2.88
N LYS A 4 -4.42 -61.89 -2.10
CA LYS A 4 -5.02 -60.65 -1.60
C LYS A 4 -5.02 -59.60 -2.73
N PRO A 5 -6.14 -58.92 -3.03
CA PRO A 5 -6.17 -57.92 -4.09
C PRO A 5 -5.34 -56.68 -3.70
N PRO A 6 -4.81 -55.93 -4.68
CA PRO A 6 -3.95 -54.78 -4.45
C PRO A 6 -4.77 -53.61 -3.84
N PRO A 7 -4.14 -52.74 -3.03
CA PRO A 7 -4.82 -51.57 -2.48
C PRO A 7 -5.14 -50.58 -3.60
N HIS A 8 -6.40 -50.15 -3.69
CA HIS A 8 -6.81 -49.07 -4.56
C HIS A 8 -6.11 -47.75 -4.18
N PRO A 9 -5.73 -46.90 -5.16
CA PRO A 9 -5.27 -45.56 -4.88
C PRO A 9 -6.46 -44.74 -4.36
N VAL A 10 -6.33 -44.23 -3.14
CA VAL A 10 -7.32 -43.33 -2.53
C VAL A 10 -7.30 -42.01 -3.32
N SER A 11 -8.34 -41.76 -4.12
CA SER A 11 -8.55 -40.44 -4.73
C SER A 11 -8.58 -39.37 -3.62
N PRO A 12 -7.91 -38.22 -3.79
CA PRO A 12 -7.93 -37.15 -2.80
C PRO A 12 -9.38 -36.69 -2.60
N GLN A 13 -9.80 -36.86 -1.36
CA GLN A 13 -11.18 -36.85 -0.89
C GLN A 13 -11.74 -35.42 -0.91
N GLY A 14 -13.04 -35.29 -1.22
CA GLY A 14 -13.82 -34.04 -1.22
C GLY A 14 -13.50 -32.97 -0.13
N PRO A 15 -13.12 -33.31 1.11
CA PRO A 15 -12.62 -32.33 2.10
C PRO A 15 -11.44 -31.45 1.63
N ALA A 16 -10.52 -31.95 0.81
CA ALA A 16 -9.38 -31.17 0.32
C ALA A 16 -9.81 -30.10 -0.72
N LEU A 17 -10.76 -30.45 -1.60
CA LEU A 17 -11.34 -29.51 -2.57
C LEU A 17 -12.19 -28.44 -1.87
N LEU A 18 -12.94 -28.82 -0.84
CA LEU A 18 -13.68 -27.90 0.02
C LEU A 18 -12.75 -26.91 0.75
N SER A 19 -11.61 -27.40 1.25
CA SER A 19 -10.58 -26.57 1.89
C SER A 19 -9.90 -25.60 0.91
N ALA A 20 -9.55 -26.05 -0.30
CA ALA A 20 -8.99 -25.19 -1.34
C ALA A 20 -9.99 -24.11 -1.79
N ALA A 21 -11.26 -24.48 -1.99
CA ALA A 21 -12.33 -23.53 -2.33
C ALA A 21 -12.58 -22.51 -1.20
N ALA A 22 -12.50 -22.93 0.07
CA ALA A 22 -12.61 -22.04 1.21
C ALA A 22 -11.43 -21.05 1.28
N SER A 23 -10.20 -21.53 1.03
CA SER A 23 -8.99 -20.70 1.03
C SER A 23 -9.03 -19.64 -0.08
N LEU A 24 -9.48 -20.02 -1.29
CA LEU A 24 -9.67 -19.08 -2.40
C LEU A 24 -10.71 -18.00 -2.09
N ARG A 25 -11.83 -18.37 -1.44
CA ARG A 25 -12.84 -17.39 -0.99
C ARG A 25 -12.25 -16.41 0.01
N GLN A 26 -11.47 -16.90 0.99
CA GLN A 26 -10.81 -16.02 1.96
C GLN A 26 -9.83 -15.04 1.29
N LEU A 27 -9.07 -15.49 0.28
CA LEU A 27 -8.18 -14.63 -0.49
C LEU A 27 -8.95 -13.58 -1.30
N LEU A 28 -10.03 -13.98 -1.98
CA LEU A 28 -10.92 -13.07 -2.71
C LEU A 28 -11.53 -12.02 -1.78
N ASP A 29 -12.01 -12.43 -0.61
CA ASP A 29 -12.55 -11.51 0.38
C ASP A 29 -11.47 -10.56 0.91
N SER A 30 -10.24 -11.03 1.08
CA SER A 30 -9.11 -10.19 1.49
C SER A 30 -8.75 -9.17 0.41
N LEU A 31 -8.65 -9.59 -0.84
CA LEU A 31 -8.38 -8.72 -1.98
C LEU A 31 -9.48 -7.67 -2.15
N SER A 32 -10.75 -8.07 -1.99
CA SER A 32 -11.89 -7.16 -2.04
C SER A 32 -11.84 -6.10 -0.92
N ARG A 33 -11.45 -6.51 0.29
CA ARG A 33 -11.24 -5.57 1.41
C ARG A 33 -10.08 -4.61 1.14
N GLU A 34 -8.96 -5.10 0.63
CA GLU A 34 -7.83 -4.24 0.24
C GLU A 34 -8.21 -3.27 -0.88
N GLN A 35 -8.92 -3.75 -1.91
CA GLN A 35 -9.37 -2.92 -3.00
C GLN A 35 -10.29 -1.79 -2.51
N ARG A 36 -11.24 -2.11 -1.61
CA ARG A 36 -12.10 -1.11 -0.99
C ARG A 36 -11.30 -0.09 -0.18
N ARG A 37 -10.37 -0.57 0.65
CA ARG A 37 -9.48 0.30 1.44
C ARG A 37 -8.66 1.24 0.55
N ASN A 38 -8.12 0.73 -0.55
CA ASN A 38 -7.37 1.52 -1.52
C ASN A 38 -8.26 2.57 -2.20
N GLN A 39 -9.49 2.21 -2.59
CA GLN A 39 -10.45 3.16 -3.15
C GLN A 39 -10.84 4.26 -2.17
N GLU A 40 -11.07 3.92 -0.89
CA GLU A 40 -11.33 4.90 0.16
C GLU A 40 -10.15 5.86 0.35
N LEU A 41 -8.92 5.33 0.40
CA LEU A 41 -7.71 6.15 0.49
C LEU A 41 -7.54 7.07 -0.72
N LEU A 42 -7.75 6.56 -1.94
CA LEU A 42 -7.67 7.36 -3.15
C LEU A 42 -8.75 8.44 -3.20
N ALA A 43 -9.97 8.14 -2.74
CA ALA A 43 -11.05 9.11 -2.65
C ALA A 43 -10.76 10.20 -1.60
N SER A 44 -10.28 9.81 -0.41
CA SER A 44 -9.83 10.74 0.63
C SER A 44 -8.68 11.60 0.15
N LEU A 45 -7.71 11.04 -0.57
CA LEU A 45 -6.61 11.77 -1.18
C LEU A 45 -7.14 12.75 -2.22
N ALA A 46 -7.94 12.31 -3.19
CA ALA A 46 -8.53 13.17 -4.22
C ALA A 46 -9.37 14.31 -3.62
N TYR A 47 -10.11 14.04 -2.55
CA TYR A 47 -10.85 15.07 -1.81
C TYR A 47 -9.91 16.06 -1.12
N ALA A 48 -8.85 15.59 -0.47
CA ALA A 48 -7.82 16.44 0.10
C ALA A 48 -7.18 17.32 -1.00
N LEU A 49 -6.78 16.72 -2.13
CA LEU A 49 -6.24 17.42 -3.30
C LEU A 49 -7.17 18.49 -3.86
N ARG A 50 -8.48 18.23 -3.93
CA ARG A 50 -9.47 19.18 -4.43
C ARG A 50 -9.76 20.32 -3.43
N SER A 51 -9.49 20.12 -2.15
CA SER A 51 -9.64 21.12 -1.09
C SER A 51 -8.35 21.90 -0.81
N PHE A 52 -7.21 21.49 -1.37
CA PHE A 52 -5.97 22.27 -1.37
C PHE A 52 -6.00 23.36 -2.44
N THR A 53 -6.62 24.48 -2.10
CA THR A 53 -6.40 25.76 -2.80
C THR A 53 -5.04 26.39 -2.47
N ASN A 54 -4.30 25.80 -1.53
CA ASN A 54 -2.99 26.24 -1.08
C ASN A 54 -1.95 25.19 -1.45
N LEU A 55 -1.12 25.51 -2.44
CA LEU A 55 -0.02 24.68 -2.93
C LEU A 55 0.91 24.22 -1.79
N GLY A 56 1.15 25.05 -0.77
CA GLY A 56 1.96 24.68 0.39
C GLY A 56 1.43 23.46 1.14
N ARG A 57 0.13 23.46 1.46
CA ARG A 57 -0.51 22.31 2.15
C ARG A 57 -0.54 21.04 1.30
N PHE A 58 -0.59 21.17 -0.03
CA PHE A 58 -0.43 20.01 -0.91
C PHE A 58 0.99 19.44 -0.80
N LEU A 59 2.01 20.30 -0.88
CA LEU A 59 3.41 19.89 -0.83
C LEU A 59 3.80 19.30 0.53
N GLU A 60 3.18 19.72 1.63
CA GLU A 60 3.33 19.10 2.97
C GLU A 60 2.96 17.61 2.99
N LEU A 61 1.96 17.19 2.21
CA LEU A 61 1.51 15.80 2.18
C LEU A 61 2.35 14.90 1.28
N VAL A 62 3.03 15.46 0.28
CA VAL A 62 3.78 14.69 -0.72
C VAL A 62 4.83 13.78 -0.08
N PRO A 63 5.71 14.24 0.85
CA PRO A 63 6.66 13.36 1.53
C PRO A 63 5.97 12.24 2.31
N LEU A 64 4.88 12.55 3.03
CA LEU A 64 4.12 11.57 3.82
C LEU A 64 3.58 10.44 2.95
N VAL A 65 2.92 10.79 1.86
CA VAL A 65 2.34 9.81 0.94
C VAL A 65 3.44 9.01 0.25
N ALA A 66 4.51 9.65 -0.21
CA ALA A 66 5.63 8.98 -0.84
C ALA A 66 6.27 7.93 0.08
N ALA A 67 6.62 8.31 1.31
CA ALA A 67 7.23 7.39 2.29
C ALA A 67 6.33 6.19 2.62
N ARG A 68 5.02 6.39 2.72
CA ARG A 68 4.06 5.30 2.95
C ARG A 68 3.91 4.37 1.74
N LEU A 69 3.93 4.90 0.52
CA LEU A 69 3.77 4.10 -0.70
C LEU A 69 4.96 3.19 -0.98
N VAL A 70 6.18 3.63 -0.65
CA VAL A 70 7.41 2.85 -0.87
C VAL A 70 7.92 2.16 0.39
N GLU A 71 7.15 2.19 1.48
CA GLU A 71 7.52 1.62 2.77
C GLU A 71 8.87 2.15 3.31
N ALA A 72 9.20 3.40 3.00
CA ALA A 72 10.41 4.06 3.48
C ALA A 72 10.23 4.63 4.89
N GLU A 73 11.35 4.77 5.60
CA GLU A 73 11.37 5.39 6.93
C GLU A 73 11.04 6.89 6.88
N GLY A 74 11.35 7.56 5.77
CA GLY A 74 11.08 8.98 5.57
C GLY A 74 11.25 9.44 4.12
N ALA A 75 10.92 10.72 3.87
CA ALA A 75 11.07 11.36 2.57
C ALA A 75 11.28 12.88 2.73
N LEU A 76 11.96 13.48 1.75
CA LEU A 76 12.23 14.92 1.64
C LEU A 76 11.78 15.41 0.26
N LEU A 77 11.06 16.52 0.23
CA LEU A 77 10.70 17.25 -0.98
C LEU A 77 11.50 18.54 -1.04
N VAL A 78 12.38 18.64 -2.04
CA VAL A 78 13.21 19.82 -2.31
C VAL A 78 12.73 20.48 -3.59
N VAL A 79 12.28 21.73 -3.48
CA VAL A 79 11.81 22.52 -4.63
C VAL A 79 12.88 23.55 -5.00
N PHE A 80 13.14 23.70 -6.30
CA PHE A 80 14.08 24.68 -6.83
C PHE A 80 13.34 25.71 -7.69
N HIS A 81 13.78 26.96 -7.62
CA HIS A 81 13.48 27.97 -8.63
C HIS A 81 14.20 27.62 -9.94
N GLU A 82 13.76 28.21 -11.05
CA GLU A 82 14.38 28.02 -12.37
C GLU A 82 15.86 28.45 -12.40
N ASP A 83 16.26 29.35 -11.51
CA ASP A 83 17.63 29.82 -11.34
C ASP A 83 18.52 28.88 -10.49
N GLY A 84 17.98 27.74 -10.04
CA GLY A 84 18.70 26.74 -9.25
C GLY A 84 18.78 27.07 -7.75
N ARG A 85 18.17 28.17 -7.28
CA ARG A 85 18.06 28.43 -5.84
C ARG A 85 17.00 27.53 -5.22
N LEU A 86 17.25 27.12 -3.98
CA LEU A 86 16.30 26.32 -3.21
C LEU A 86 15.14 27.20 -2.74
N TRP A 87 13.93 26.75 -2.98
CA TRP A 87 12.72 27.42 -2.53
C TRP A 87 12.41 27.01 -1.09
N ARG A 88 13.10 27.64 -0.14
CA ARG A 88 13.21 27.18 1.27
C ARG A 88 11.86 27.08 1.98
N GLU A 89 10.90 27.95 1.67
CA GLU A 89 9.57 27.92 2.31
C GLU A 89 8.76 26.66 1.93
N TYR A 90 9.17 25.93 0.89
CA TYR A 90 8.52 24.70 0.41
C TYR A 90 9.36 23.45 0.63
N LEU A 91 10.40 23.53 1.47
CA LEU A 91 11.16 22.37 1.89
C LEU A 91 10.34 21.56 2.90
N GLN A 92 9.97 20.33 2.54
CA GLN A 92 9.04 19.51 3.33
C GLN A 92 9.64 18.14 3.60
N ALA A 93 9.53 17.65 4.85
CA ALA A 93 10.10 16.38 5.25
C ALA A 93 9.14 15.55 6.10
N THR A 94 9.29 14.23 6.07
CA THR A 94 8.60 13.30 6.97
C THR A 94 9.53 12.15 7.38
N PRO A 95 9.52 11.71 8.65
CA PRO A 95 8.99 12.41 9.81
C PRO A 95 9.82 13.69 10.08
N ALA A 96 9.19 14.71 10.69
CA ALA A 96 9.84 16.01 10.89
C ALA A 96 11.09 15.95 11.79
N GLU A 97 11.10 15.10 12.82
CA GLU A 97 12.19 15.04 13.80
C GLU A 97 13.53 14.53 13.26
N PRO A 98 13.62 13.36 12.58
CA PRO A 98 14.91 12.91 12.01
C PRO A 98 15.34 13.75 10.80
N CYS A 99 14.44 14.54 10.21
CA CYS A 99 14.76 15.40 9.06
C CYS A 99 14.96 16.87 9.42
N ALA A 100 14.82 17.28 10.69
CA ALA A 100 14.95 18.67 11.11
C ALA A 100 16.35 19.24 10.87
N GLU A 101 17.38 18.39 10.81
CA GLU A 101 18.75 18.82 10.47
C GLU A 101 18.96 19.10 8.98
N LEU A 102 18.00 18.70 8.13
CA LEU A 102 18.04 18.84 6.67
C LEU A 102 17.20 20.02 6.15
N VAL A 103 16.39 20.65 7.01
CA VAL A 103 15.41 21.71 6.66
C VAL A 103 15.85 23.08 7.19
#